data_AF-A0A132EEY0-F1
#
_entry.id   AF-A0A132EEY0-F1
#
_cell.length_a   1.000
_cell.length_b   1.000
_cell.length_c   1.000
_cell.angle_alpha   90.00
_cell.angle_beta   90.00
_cell.angle_gamma   90.00
#
_symmetry.space_group_name_H-M   'P 1'
#
loop_
_entity.id
_entity.type
_entity.pdbx_description
1 polymer ?
#
loop_
_entity_poly.entity_id
_entity_poly.type
_entity_poly.pdbx_seq_one_letter_code
_entity_poly.pdbx_strand_id
1 'polypeptide(L)'
;MSFRLLMRATLVVALGSLVALIVAACGSSSSMQASGQQQIRHVFVITLENENYATTFGANTKAPYLATTLSAQGALVQQYYGTGHVSLDNYIAMLSGQSPTNETDNDCMVYQDFKLTGMTPDGQAIGSGCVYPASVKTLPDQLKAAGYTWKGYEEDMGNDPSREATTCGHPTLNTTDLTQAAQAPSAAVPAGDQYAARHNPFVYFHSIIDSPDCEKNVVNLANLENDLKSVDTTANFNLITPNLCHDGHDAPCVNGEPGGLTSADAFLKKWVPLITASPAFQKDGLLIVNFDESSYASVTQPSPGVTDLTFAGATCCSEQPGPNLAPFPQTSSLNYKGATIELTKQSFGGDQTGAVMISKFIKPGTVSTVQYNHYSMLRSIEDIFGLDHLGYAAQAGLQGFGNDIFTNL
;
A
#
# COMPACT_ATOMS: atom_id res chain seq x y z
N MET A 1 45.39 66.92 -54.82
CA MET A 1 45.44 66.97 -53.34
C MET A 1 45.13 65.56 -52.85
N SER A 2 45.93 64.82 -52.09
CA SER A 2 47.20 65.05 -51.41
C SER A 2 47.81 63.69 -51.07
N PHE A 3 49.15 63.61 -51.09
CA PHE A 3 50.05 62.87 -50.18
C PHE A 3 49.79 61.37 -49.89
N ARG A 4 50.63 60.47 -50.40
CA ARG A 4 51.89 59.93 -49.82
C ARG A 4 51.71 58.65 -48.99
N LEU A 5 52.47 57.63 -49.43
CA LEU A 5 53.28 56.68 -48.65
C LEU A 5 52.67 55.43 -47.96
N LEU A 6 53.21 54.30 -48.46
CA LEU A 6 53.88 53.19 -47.76
C LEU A 6 53.09 52.04 -47.08
N MET A 7 53.50 50.84 -47.53
CA MET A 7 53.78 49.60 -46.77
C MET A 7 52.64 48.64 -46.37
N ARG A 8 52.55 47.56 -47.17
CA ARG A 8 52.57 46.12 -46.83
C ARG A 8 51.97 45.67 -45.48
N ALA A 9 50.98 44.77 -45.54
CA ALA A 9 51.06 43.46 -44.87
C ALA A 9 50.00 42.49 -45.42
N THR A 10 50.47 41.31 -45.79
CA THR A 10 49.76 40.09 -46.19
C THR A 10 48.92 39.48 -45.06
N LEU A 11 47.71 39.01 -45.38
CA LEU A 11 47.03 37.93 -44.65
C LEU A 11 46.50 36.93 -45.68
N VAL A 12 47.15 35.78 -45.81
CA VAL A 12 46.73 34.66 -46.66
C VAL A 12 45.84 33.74 -45.83
N VAL A 13 44.59 33.62 -46.27
CA VAL A 13 43.64 32.60 -45.83
C VAL A 13 44.04 31.28 -46.48
N ALA A 14 44.24 30.23 -45.69
CA ALA A 14 44.37 28.87 -46.19
C ALA A 14 43.25 28.01 -45.61
N LEU A 15 42.24 27.75 -46.45
CA LEU A 15 41.30 26.64 -46.31
C LEU A 15 42.00 25.35 -46.75
N GLY A 16 41.83 24.26 -46.00
CA GLY A 16 42.20 22.94 -46.50
C GLY A 16 42.14 21.80 -45.49
N SER A 17 40.99 21.11 -45.48
CA SER A 17 40.82 19.68 -45.18
C SER A 17 41.06 19.17 -43.75
N LEU A 18 39.96 18.97 -43.00
CA LEU A 18 39.88 17.97 -41.93
C LEU A 18 38.76 16.98 -42.29
N VAL A 19 39.16 15.81 -42.80
CA VAL A 19 38.28 14.67 -43.05
C VAL A 19 38.00 13.99 -41.71
N ALA A 20 36.72 13.78 -41.43
CA ALA A 20 36.18 13.22 -40.21
C ALA A 20 36.64 11.76 -40.00
N LEU A 21 37.33 11.52 -38.87
CA LEU A 21 37.43 10.21 -38.25
C LEU A 21 36.40 10.15 -37.12
N ILE A 22 35.18 9.75 -37.46
CA ILE A 22 34.21 9.23 -36.48
C ILE A 22 34.54 7.75 -36.34
N VAL A 23 35.47 7.42 -35.43
CA VAL A 23 35.67 6.04 -35.01
C VAL A 23 34.54 5.72 -34.05
N ALA A 24 33.73 4.73 -34.46
CA ALA A 24 32.64 4.16 -33.70
C ALA A 24 33.07 3.86 -32.26
N ALA A 25 32.54 4.66 -31.32
CA ALA A 25 32.30 4.16 -29.98
C ALA A 25 31.20 3.11 -30.13
N CYS A 26 31.58 1.84 -30.28
CA CYS A 26 30.70 0.74 -29.94
C CYS A 26 30.32 0.98 -28.47
N GLY A 27 29.16 1.59 -28.26
CA GLY A 27 28.52 1.61 -26.97
C GLY A 27 28.44 0.16 -26.54
N SER A 28 29.21 -0.20 -25.53
CA SER A 28 28.87 -1.33 -24.68
C SER A 28 27.49 -0.97 -24.15
N SER A 29 26.45 -1.50 -24.80
CA SER A 29 25.17 -1.67 -24.17
C SER A 29 25.46 -2.61 -23.01
N SER A 30 25.88 -2.04 -21.88
CA SER A 30 25.75 -2.68 -20.59
C SER A 30 24.27 -3.01 -20.52
N SER A 31 23.89 -4.25 -20.82
CA SER A 31 22.65 -4.77 -20.29
C SER A 31 22.79 -4.52 -18.80
N MET A 32 22.12 -3.49 -18.28
CA MET A 32 21.99 -3.33 -16.85
C MET A 32 21.33 -4.61 -16.41
N GLN A 33 22.15 -5.52 -15.89
CA GLN A 33 21.68 -6.77 -15.35
C GLN A 33 20.79 -6.32 -14.21
N ALA A 34 19.50 -6.60 -14.35
CA ALA A 34 18.52 -6.19 -13.37
C ALA A 34 19.05 -6.62 -11.99
N SER A 35 18.95 -5.76 -10.97
CA SER A 35 19.30 -6.19 -9.60
C SER A 35 18.57 -7.49 -9.31
N GLY A 36 19.09 -8.36 -8.42
CA GLY A 36 18.46 -9.66 -8.17
C GLY A 36 16.94 -9.55 -7.98
N GLN A 37 16.50 -8.52 -7.24
CA GLN A 37 15.09 -8.23 -6.95
C GLN A 37 14.26 -7.88 -8.20
N GLN A 38 14.84 -7.24 -9.21
CA GLN A 38 14.16 -6.93 -10.47
C GLN A 38 13.90 -8.19 -11.34
N GLN A 39 14.27 -9.38 -10.87
CA GLN A 39 13.76 -10.64 -11.42
C GLN A 39 12.29 -10.89 -11.02
N ILE A 40 11.79 -10.26 -9.96
CA ILE A 40 10.38 -10.29 -9.57
C ILE A 40 9.59 -9.40 -10.52
N ARG A 41 8.48 -9.92 -11.06
CA ARG A 41 7.62 -9.17 -12.01
C ARG A 41 6.13 -9.22 -11.66
N HIS A 42 5.74 -10.04 -10.68
CA HIS A 42 4.37 -10.08 -10.16
C HIS A 42 4.41 -9.98 -8.64
N VAL A 43 3.86 -8.91 -8.08
CA VAL A 43 3.74 -8.68 -6.64
C VAL A 43 2.26 -8.80 -6.28
N PHE A 44 1.98 -9.59 -5.26
CA PHE A 44 0.68 -9.74 -4.63
C PHE A 44 0.80 -9.26 -3.19
N VAL A 45 -0.11 -8.41 -2.77
CA VAL A 45 -0.21 -7.94 -1.38
C VAL A 45 -1.60 -8.33 -0.88
N ILE A 46 -1.65 -9.09 0.20
CA ILE A 46 -2.85 -9.31 0.98
C ILE A 46 -2.67 -8.52 2.28
N THR A 47 -3.55 -7.53 2.51
CA THR A 47 -3.53 -6.76 3.75
C THR A 47 -4.70 -7.22 4.62
N LEU A 48 -4.34 -7.64 5.83
CA LEU A 48 -5.25 -8.00 6.91
C LEU A 48 -5.38 -6.81 7.88
N GLU A 49 -6.29 -6.88 8.84
CA GLU A 49 -6.62 -5.74 9.71
C GLU A 49 -6.33 -5.99 11.19
N ASN A 50 -5.87 -4.94 11.87
CA ASN A 50 -5.85 -4.74 13.32
C ASN A 50 -5.42 -5.95 14.15
N GLU A 51 -4.23 -6.50 13.92
CA GLU A 51 -3.73 -7.63 14.69
C GLU A 51 -2.26 -7.47 15.05
N ASN A 52 -1.96 -7.67 16.34
CA ASN A 52 -0.62 -7.52 16.85
C ASN A 52 0.19 -8.81 16.70
N TYR A 53 1.52 -8.67 16.53
CA TYR A 53 2.43 -9.79 16.26
C TYR A 53 2.27 -10.96 17.25
N ALA A 54 2.17 -10.65 18.55
CA ALA A 54 2.07 -11.67 19.59
C ALA A 54 0.75 -12.46 19.55
N THR A 55 -0.34 -11.89 19.04
CA THR A 55 -1.63 -12.56 18.88
C THR A 55 -1.60 -13.45 17.64
N THR A 56 -1.15 -12.90 16.51
CA THR A 56 -1.10 -13.61 15.22
C THR A 56 -0.07 -14.73 15.19
N PHE A 57 1.16 -14.48 15.66
CA PHE A 57 2.28 -15.44 15.56
C PHE A 57 2.60 -16.14 16.89
N GLY A 58 1.78 -15.92 17.93
CA GLY A 58 1.92 -16.55 19.23
C GLY A 58 1.36 -17.97 19.30
N ALA A 59 1.61 -18.64 20.42
CA ALA A 59 1.22 -20.04 20.64
C ALA A 59 -0.29 -20.30 20.61
N ASN A 60 -1.12 -19.27 20.82
CA ASN A 60 -2.58 -19.36 20.89
C ASN A 60 -3.28 -18.78 19.65
N THR A 61 -2.53 -18.57 18.55
CA THR A 61 -3.06 -17.98 17.31
C THR A 61 -4.33 -18.68 16.82
N LYS A 62 -5.24 -17.86 16.28
CA LYS A 62 -6.42 -18.35 15.54
C LYS A 62 -6.19 -18.43 14.03
N ALA A 63 -5.01 -17.99 13.57
CA ALA A 63 -4.57 -18.08 12.19
C ALA A 63 -3.34 -19.00 12.01
N PRO A 64 -3.43 -20.29 12.35
CA PRO A 64 -2.29 -21.21 12.26
C PRO A 64 -1.74 -21.37 10.85
N TYR A 65 -2.53 -21.19 9.79
CA TYR A 65 -2.03 -21.23 8.42
C TYR A 65 -1.06 -20.10 8.15
N LEU A 66 -1.40 -18.86 8.51
CA LEU A 66 -0.47 -17.73 8.42
C LEU A 66 0.73 -17.94 9.35
N ALA A 67 0.46 -18.21 10.62
CA ALA A 67 1.46 -18.20 11.68
C ALA A 67 2.50 -19.32 11.56
N THR A 68 2.11 -20.48 11.03
CA THR A 68 2.97 -21.67 10.99
C THR A 68 3.22 -22.20 9.59
N THR A 69 2.19 -22.25 8.74
CA THR A 69 2.32 -22.87 7.42
C THR A 69 3.00 -21.93 6.43
N LEU A 70 2.50 -20.70 6.30
CA LEU A 70 3.06 -19.71 5.38
C LEU A 70 4.44 -19.23 5.87
N SER A 71 4.59 -18.96 7.17
CA SER A 71 5.90 -18.59 7.74
C SER A 71 6.99 -19.64 7.47
N ALA A 72 6.66 -20.94 7.52
CA ALA A 72 7.59 -22.01 7.17
C ALA A 72 7.88 -22.13 5.66
N GLN A 73 6.98 -21.65 4.80
CA GLN A 73 7.13 -21.70 3.35
C GLN A 73 7.94 -20.53 2.76
N GLY A 74 8.09 -19.44 3.49
CA GLY A 74 8.81 -18.25 3.03
C GLY A 74 9.59 -17.57 4.15
N ALA A 75 9.40 -16.25 4.28
CA ALA A 75 10.00 -15.42 5.31
C ALA A 75 8.95 -14.95 6.33
N LEU A 76 9.24 -15.09 7.62
CA LEU A 76 8.56 -14.37 8.69
C LEU A 76 9.33 -13.08 9.00
N VAL A 77 8.69 -11.94 8.83
CA VAL A 77 9.20 -10.63 9.23
C VAL A 77 8.64 -10.33 10.61
N GLN A 78 9.47 -10.48 11.64
CA GLN A 78 9.02 -10.31 13.02
C GLN A 78 8.79 -8.83 13.34
N GLN A 79 9.63 -7.96 12.82
CA GLN A 79 9.64 -6.54 13.12
C GLN A 79 8.99 -5.72 11.99
N TYR A 80 7.79 -6.12 11.58
CA TYR A 80 6.96 -5.33 10.67
C TYR A 80 5.97 -4.49 11.47
N TYR A 81 5.80 -3.22 11.09
CA TYR A 81 4.98 -2.23 11.78
C TYR A 81 3.98 -1.57 10.85
N GLY A 82 2.81 -1.22 11.40
CA GLY A 82 1.93 -0.23 10.78
C GLY A 82 2.53 1.17 10.83
N THR A 83 1.96 2.10 10.07
CA THR A 83 2.35 3.52 9.98
C THR A 83 1.30 4.49 10.54
N GLY A 84 0.22 3.96 11.11
CA GLY A 84 -0.91 4.65 11.71
C GLY A 84 -1.75 3.67 12.53
N HIS A 85 -2.70 4.16 13.34
CA HIS A 85 -3.51 3.34 14.27
C HIS A 85 -4.98 3.21 13.89
N VAL A 86 -5.32 3.65 12.69
CA VAL A 86 -6.64 3.54 12.09
C VAL A 86 -6.42 3.17 10.63
N SER A 87 -7.24 2.30 10.07
CA SER A 87 -6.93 1.57 8.84
C SER A 87 -6.51 2.44 7.65
N LEU A 88 -7.29 3.47 7.30
CA LEU A 88 -7.14 4.17 6.00
C LEU A 88 -5.74 4.72 5.75
N ASP A 89 -5.09 5.33 6.74
CA ASP A 89 -3.80 5.96 6.53
C ASP A 89 -2.68 4.96 6.20
N ASN A 90 -2.77 3.73 6.71
CA ASN A 90 -1.88 2.63 6.39
C ASN A 90 -2.00 2.21 4.92
N TYR A 91 -3.22 2.08 4.39
CA TYR A 91 -3.46 1.81 2.97
C TYR A 91 -2.94 2.93 2.06
N ILE A 92 -3.15 4.19 2.45
CA ILE A 92 -2.61 5.35 1.75
C ILE A 92 -1.08 5.34 1.76
N ALA A 93 -0.45 5.03 2.90
CA ALA A 93 0.99 4.90 3.02
C ALA A 93 1.55 3.81 2.10
N MET A 94 0.90 2.64 2.05
CA MET A 94 1.28 1.53 1.18
C MET A 94 1.17 1.87 -0.32
N LEU A 95 0.23 2.73 -0.72
CA LEU A 95 -0.01 3.05 -2.14
C LEU A 95 0.75 4.27 -2.65
N SER A 96 0.98 5.29 -1.82
CA SER A 96 1.52 6.59 -2.27
C SER A 96 2.62 7.16 -1.38
N GLY A 97 2.96 6.50 -0.28
CA GLY A 97 3.95 6.99 0.68
C GLY A 97 3.54 8.31 1.35
N GLN A 98 2.26 8.66 1.33
CA GLN A 98 1.74 9.84 1.99
C GLN A 98 1.53 9.54 3.48
N SER A 99 1.95 10.47 4.33
CA SER A 99 1.66 10.47 5.74
C SER A 99 0.22 10.90 6.01
N PRO A 100 -0.33 10.58 7.20
CA PRO A 100 -1.73 10.84 7.49
C PRO A 100 -2.07 12.34 7.50
N THR A 101 -3.33 12.64 7.17
CA THR A 101 -4.05 13.84 7.59
C THR A 101 -4.89 13.53 8.82
N ASN A 102 -5.46 14.56 9.45
CA ASN A 102 -6.45 14.33 10.50
C ASN A 102 -7.65 13.50 9.98
N GLU A 103 -8.05 13.66 8.72
CA GLU A 103 -9.16 12.88 8.15
C GLU A 103 -8.78 11.43 7.87
N THR A 104 -7.62 11.15 7.26
CA THR A 104 -7.19 9.77 6.97
C THR A 104 -6.79 9.01 8.23
N ASP A 105 -6.23 9.69 9.23
CA ASP A 105 -5.97 9.14 10.56
C ASP A 105 -7.29 8.79 11.31
N ASN A 106 -8.45 9.16 10.76
CA ASN A 106 -9.77 8.87 11.33
C ASN A 106 -10.72 8.28 10.26
N ASP A 107 -10.18 7.42 9.38
CA ASP A 107 -10.89 6.65 8.35
C ASP A 107 -11.71 7.44 7.32
N CYS A 108 -11.55 8.77 7.32
CA CYS A 108 -12.30 9.68 6.48
C CYS A 108 -13.82 9.44 6.47
N MET A 109 -14.44 9.50 7.66
CA MET A 109 -15.89 9.33 7.86
C MET A 109 -16.77 10.16 6.90
N VAL A 110 -16.28 11.31 6.45
CA VAL A 110 -16.85 12.06 5.33
C VAL A 110 -15.84 12.01 4.19
N TYR A 111 -16.16 11.26 3.14
CA TYR A 111 -15.30 11.05 1.98
C TYR A 111 -15.17 12.35 1.19
N GLN A 112 -14.15 13.15 1.52
CA GLN A 112 -14.04 14.56 1.11
C GLN A 112 -12.75 14.86 0.34
N ASP A 113 -12.86 15.80 -0.59
CA ASP A 113 -11.74 16.29 -1.38
C ASP A 113 -10.61 16.81 -0.48
N PHE A 114 -9.38 16.42 -0.82
CA PHE A 114 -8.18 16.96 -0.21
C PHE A 114 -7.94 18.39 -0.71
N LYS A 115 -7.89 19.34 0.22
CA LYS A 115 -7.59 20.74 -0.03
C LYS A 115 -6.09 20.96 0.02
N LEU A 116 -5.44 20.83 -1.13
CA LEU A 116 -3.99 21.00 -1.26
C LEU A 116 -3.57 22.46 -1.06
N THR A 117 -2.64 22.69 -0.13
CA THR A 117 -2.08 24.01 0.19
C THR A 117 -0.58 24.09 -0.08
N GLY A 118 0.10 22.96 -0.21
CA GLY A 118 1.52 22.89 -0.53
C GLY A 118 2.02 21.44 -0.64
N MET A 119 3.31 21.30 -0.88
CA MET A 119 4.03 20.03 -0.86
C MET A 119 5.34 20.23 -0.10
N THR A 120 5.73 19.26 0.72
CA THR A 120 7.07 19.22 1.31
C THR A 120 8.11 18.82 0.25
N PRO A 121 9.41 19.07 0.48
CA PRO A 121 10.47 18.69 -0.47
C PRO A 121 10.57 17.19 -0.75
N ASP A 122 10.17 16.36 0.22
CA ASP A 122 10.09 14.89 0.14
C ASP A 122 8.72 14.39 -0.35
N GLY A 123 7.87 15.28 -0.88
CA GLY A 123 6.67 14.89 -1.62
C GLY A 123 5.43 14.60 -0.76
N GLN A 124 5.39 15.04 0.50
CA GLN A 124 4.17 15.00 1.31
C GLN A 124 3.23 16.15 0.95
N ALA A 125 1.97 15.83 0.67
CA ALA A 125 0.92 16.81 0.47
C ALA A 125 0.61 17.53 1.77
N ILE A 126 0.56 18.86 1.73
CA ILE A 126 0.21 19.71 2.87
C ILE A 126 -1.23 20.19 2.68
N GLY A 127 -2.11 19.86 3.61
CA GLY A 127 -3.53 20.19 3.52
C GLY A 127 -4.41 19.35 4.45
N SER A 128 -5.69 19.27 4.10
CA SER A 128 -6.69 18.50 4.84
C SER A 128 -7.70 17.85 3.90
N GLY A 129 -8.33 16.77 4.34
CA GLY A 129 -9.19 15.89 3.53
C GLY A 129 -8.49 14.59 3.16
N CYS A 130 -9.18 13.72 2.42
CA CYS A 130 -8.69 12.35 2.19
C CYS A 130 -8.65 11.93 0.73
N VAL A 131 -9.36 12.62 -0.17
CA VAL A 131 -9.29 12.31 -1.61
C VAL A 131 -8.28 13.24 -2.29
N TYR A 132 -7.06 12.74 -2.47
CA TYR A 132 -5.91 13.50 -2.95
C TYR A 132 -6.08 13.93 -4.42
N PRO A 133 -5.66 15.16 -4.80
CA PRO A 133 -5.71 15.60 -6.19
C PRO A 133 -4.75 14.80 -7.07
N ALA A 134 -5.02 14.72 -8.37
CA ALA A 134 -4.25 13.93 -9.35
C ALA A 134 -2.76 14.32 -9.49
N SER A 135 -2.36 15.45 -8.89
CA SER A 135 -0.95 15.87 -8.77
C SER A 135 -0.18 15.04 -7.75
N VAL A 136 -0.83 14.46 -6.75
CA VAL A 136 -0.23 13.53 -5.80
C VAL A 136 -0.19 12.16 -6.47
N LYS A 137 1.02 11.60 -6.60
CA LYS A 137 1.25 10.37 -7.36
C LYS A 137 1.21 9.14 -6.48
N THR A 138 0.76 8.05 -7.10
CA THR A 138 0.61 6.73 -6.48
C THR A 138 1.48 5.70 -7.21
N LEU A 139 1.70 4.54 -6.59
CA LEU A 139 2.36 3.41 -7.23
C LEU A 139 1.68 3.01 -8.56
N PRO A 140 0.33 2.91 -8.66
CA PRO A 140 -0.38 2.79 -9.93
C PRO A 140 0.02 3.78 -11.03
N ASP A 141 0.20 5.06 -10.70
CA ASP A 141 0.64 6.08 -11.65
C ASP A 141 2.03 5.74 -12.22
N GLN A 142 2.96 5.36 -11.33
CA GLN A 142 4.33 5.00 -11.72
C GLN A 142 4.39 3.70 -12.53
N LEU A 143 3.65 2.67 -12.10
CA LEU A 143 3.56 1.39 -12.80
C LEU A 143 3.04 1.60 -14.22
N LYS A 144 1.94 2.34 -14.37
CA LYS A 144 1.37 2.67 -15.68
C LYS A 144 2.37 3.44 -16.55
N ALA A 145 3.06 4.44 -16.00
CA ALA A 145 4.07 5.21 -16.72
C ALA A 145 5.25 4.35 -17.19
N ALA A 146 5.62 3.33 -16.40
CA ALA A 146 6.68 2.36 -16.73
C ALA A 146 6.20 1.19 -17.61
N GLY A 147 4.91 1.13 -17.97
CA GLY A 147 4.33 0.07 -18.80
C GLY A 147 3.98 -1.22 -18.05
N TYR A 148 3.93 -1.18 -16.73
CA TYR A 148 3.43 -2.27 -15.89
C TYR A 148 1.92 -2.13 -15.64
N THR A 149 1.30 -3.27 -15.33
CA THR A 149 -0.13 -3.37 -15.01
C THR A 149 -0.35 -3.46 -13.51
N TRP A 150 -1.51 -3.02 -13.04
CA TRP A 150 -1.89 -3.08 -11.64
C TRP A 150 -3.37 -3.40 -11.49
N LYS A 151 -3.77 -3.98 -10.36
CA LYS A 151 -5.15 -4.28 -10.02
C LYS A 151 -5.40 -4.31 -8.51
N GLY A 152 -6.57 -3.82 -8.10
CA GLY A 152 -7.13 -3.93 -6.75
C GLY A 152 -8.30 -4.89 -6.74
N TYR A 153 -8.34 -5.78 -5.76
CA TYR A 153 -9.34 -6.83 -5.61
C TYR A 153 -9.97 -6.72 -4.23
N GLU A 154 -11.16 -6.14 -4.19
CA GLU A 154 -11.87 -5.81 -2.96
C GLU A 154 -13.00 -6.82 -2.74
N GLU A 155 -12.99 -7.55 -1.63
CA GLU A 155 -14.05 -8.50 -1.31
C GLU A 155 -15.36 -7.78 -0.99
N ASP A 156 -16.49 -8.39 -1.37
CA ASP A 156 -17.86 -7.86 -1.28
C ASP A 156 -18.18 -6.58 -2.05
N MET A 157 -17.20 -5.87 -2.63
CA MET A 157 -17.46 -4.59 -3.31
C MET A 157 -18.57 -4.72 -4.36
N GLY A 158 -19.63 -3.94 -4.17
CA GLY A 158 -20.79 -3.87 -5.05
C GLY A 158 -21.85 -4.94 -4.84
N ASN A 159 -21.84 -5.64 -3.70
CA ASN A 159 -22.96 -6.51 -3.31
C ASN A 159 -24.23 -5.68 -3.06
N ASP A 160 -24.11 -4.43 -2.61
CA ASP A 160 -25.17 -3.41 -2.61
C ASP A 160 -24.88 -2.29 -3.64
N PRO A 161 -25.39 -2.40 -4.88
CA PRO A 161 -25.24 -1.37 -5.91
C PRO A 161 -25.87 -0.01 -5.57
N SER A 162 -26.68 0.07 -4.50
CA SER A 162 -27.22 1.33 -4.01
C SER A 162 -26.30 2.05 -3.02
N ARG A 163 -25.31 1.32 -2.47
CA ARG A 163 -24.30 1.85 -1.55
C ARG A 163 -22.99 2.16 -2.27
N GLU A 164 -22.55 1.30 -3.19
CA GLU A 164 -21.37 1.54 -4.04
C GLU A 164 -21.45 0.81 -5.40
N ALA A 165 -20.61 1.22 -6.34
CA ALA A 165 -20.50 0.56 -7.65
C ALA A 165 -19.76 -0.78 -7.59
N THR A 166 -20.03 -1.68 -8.56
CA THR A 166 -19.40 -3.01 -8.67
C THR A 166 -17.93 -2.99 -9.08
N THR A 167 -17.46 -1.85 -9.55
CA THR A 167 -16.06 -1.55 -9.89
C THR A 167 -15.83 -0.10 -9.51
N CYS A 168 -14.64 0.25 -9.05
CA CYS A 168 -14.37 1.59 -8.51
C CYS A 168 -15.42 1.99 -7.45
N GLY A 169 -15.80 1.06 -6.56
CA GLY A 169 -16.82 1.31 -5.55
C GLY A 169 -16.30 2.30 -4.50
N HIS A 170 -16.84 3.51 -4.48
CA HIS A 170 -16.50 4.51 -3.47
C HIS A 170 -17.70 5.41 -3.15
N PRO A 171 -17.70 6.08 -1.98
CA PRO A 171 -18.73 7.04 -1.64
C PRO A 171 -18.76 8.21 -2.63
N THR A 172 -19.89 8.93 -2.68
CA THR A 172 -19.94 10.18 -3.43
C THR A 172 -19.06 11.23 -2.74
N LEU A 173 -18.30 12.00 -3.51
CA LEU A 173 -17.45 13.07 -2.97
C LEU A 173 -18.24 14.03 -2.08
N ASN A 174 -17.63 14.38 -0.95
CA ASN A 174 -18.13 15.25 0.11
C ASN A 174 -19.41 14.73 0.77
N THR A 175 -19.58 13.42 0.87
CA THR A 175 -20.69 12.77 1.59
C THR A 175 -20.18 11.84 2.69
N THR A 176 -21.06 11.51 3.64
CA THR A 176 -20.76 10.49 4.65
C THR A 176 -20.49 9.15 3.98
N ASP A 177 -19.40 8.51 4.36
CA ASP A 177 -19.07 7.18 3.89
C ASP A 177 -19.95 6.13 4.60
N LEU A 178 -20.84 5.50 3.83
CA LEU A 178 -21.74 4.46 4.33
C LEU A 178 -21.11 3.07 4.36
N THR A 179 -19.93 2.90 3.75
CA THR A 179 -19.16 1.65 3.80
C THR A 179 -18.38 1.51 5.11
N GLN A 180 -18.39 2.53 5.96
CA GLN A 180 -17.79 2.48 7.30
C GLN A 180 -18.40 1.40 8.20
N ALA A 181 -19.61 0.93 7.88
CA ALA A 181 -20.29 -0.14 8.61
C ALA A 181 -20.70 -1.28 7.68
N ALA A 182 -20.44 -2.50 8.14
CA ALA A 182 -20.91 -3.73 7.52
C ALA A 182 -22.45 -3.79 7.45
N GLN A 183 -22.98 -4.22 6.30
CA GLN A 183 -24.40 -4.42 6.06
C GLN A 183 -24.75 -5.90 6.20
N ALA A 184 -25.63 -6.24 7.15
CA ALA A 184 -26.11 -7.61 7.32
C ALA A 184 -26.96 -8.07 6.11
N PRO A 185 -27.03 -9.38 5.85
CA PRO A 185 -27.95 -9.96 4.87
C PRO A 185 -29.40 -9.48 5.05
N SER A 186 -30.04 -9.09 3.94
CA SER A 186 -31.42 -8.61 3.91
C SER A 186 -32.13 -9.03 2.62
N ALA A 187 -33.43 -8.74 2.51
CA ALA A 187 -34.17 -9.02 1.26
C ALA A 187 -33.65 -8.18 0.06
N ALA A 188 -33.11 -6.98 0.32
CA ALA A 188 -32.56 -6.11 -0.71
C ALA A 188 -31.11 -6.48 -1.06
N VAL A 189 -30.34 -6.96 -0.08
CA VAL A 189 -28.94 -7.34 -0.22
C VAL A 189 -28.74 -8.73 0.40
N PRO A 190 -29.06 -9.82 -0.35
CA PRO A 190 -29.12 -11.16 0.22
C PRO A 190 -27.81 -11.72 0.77
N ALA A 191 -26.67 -11.28 0.23
CA ALA A 191 -25.35 -11.67 0.72
C ALA A 191 -24.88 -10.83 1.92
N GLY A 192 -25.57 -9.72 2.21
CA GLY A 192 -24.97 -8.62 2.96
C GLY A 192 -23.87 -7.93 2.15
N ASP A 193 -23.24 -6.95 2.76
CA ASP A 193 -22.12 -6.25 2.15
C ASP A 193 -21.14 -5.72 3.20
N GLN A 194 -19.94 -6.28 3.21
CA GLN A 194 -18.89 -5.97 4.17
C GLN A 194 -17.68 -5.30 3.50
N TYR A 195 -17.84 -4.78 2.28
CA TYR A 195 -16.84 -3.90 1.68
C TYR A 195 -16.69 -2.60 2.49
N ALA A 196 -15.45 -2.15 2.67
CA ALA A 196 -15.10 -0.91 3.34
C ALA A 196 -14.17 -0.09 2.45
N ALA A 197 -14.61 1.10 2.03
CA ALA A 197 -13.81 1.97 1.17
C ALA A 197 -12.48 2.34 1.83
N ARG A 198 -12.45 2.52 3.17
CA ARG A 198 -11.23 2.82 3.93
C ARG A 198 -10.09 1.79 3.75
N HIS A 199 -10.37 0.56 3.33
CA HIS A 199 -9.34 -0.46 3.06
C HIS A 199 -8.93 -0.50 1.58
N ASN A 200 -9.54 0.35 0.74
CA ASN A 200 -9.26 0.47 -0.68
C ASN A 200 -8.55 1.81 -0.97
N PRO A 201 -7.21 1.85 -1.00
CA PRO A 201 -6.51 3.12 -1.17
C PRO A 201 -6.69 3.72 -2.57
N PHE A 202 -7.03 2.90 -3.58
CA PHE A 202 -7.14 3.36 -4.96
C PHE A 202 -8.24 4.42 -5.12
N VAL A 203 -9.29 4.35 -4.30
CA VAL A 203 -10.41 5.29 -4.40
C VAL A 203 -10.14 6.62 -3.70
N TYR A 204 -8.98 6.85 -3.11
CA TYR A 204 -8.66 8.13 -2.45
C TYR A 204 -7.76 9.04 -3.29
N PHE A 205 -7.64 8.80 -4.59
CA PHE A 205 -6.82 9.61 -5.49
C PHE A 205 -7.54 9.95 -6.78
N HIS A 206 -7.66 11.24 -7.09
CA HIS A 206 -8.21 11.73 -8.37
C HIS A 206 -7.39 11.27 -9.59
N SER A 207 -6.11 10.90 -9.43
CA SER A 207 -5.35 10.29 -10.53
C SER A 207 -5.94 8.94 -10.96
N ILE A 208 -6.70 8.30 -10.08
CA ILE A 208 -7.34 7.00 -10.30
C ILE A 208 -8.86 7.19 -10.51
N ILE A 209 -9.60 7.77 -9.56
CA ILE A 209 -11.07 7.80 -9.61
C ILE A 209 -11.64 8.61 -10.79
N ASP A 210 -10.90 9.59 -11.31
CA ASP A 210 -11.29 10.36 -12.50
C ASP A 210 -10.76 9.73 -13.81
N SER A 211 -10.11 8.57 -13.73
CA SER A 211 -9.53 7.83 -14.85
C SER A 211 -10.34 6.56 -15.14
N PRO A 212 -10.46 6.13 -16.43
CA PRO A 212 -11.00 4.82 -16.77
C PRO A 212 -10.27 3.64 -16.13
N ASP A 213 -9.06 3.86 -15.60
CA ASP A 213 -8.31 2.83 -14.90
C ASP A 213 -9.03 2.36 -13.62
N CYS A 214 -9.81 3.23 -12.94
CA CYS A 214 -10.48 2.83 -11.71
C CYS A 214 -11.52 1.72 -11.98
N GLU A 215 -12.44 1.95 -12.91
CA GLU A 215 -13.45 0.93 -13.29
C GLU A 215 -12.81 -0.35 -13.83
N LYS A 216 -11.67 -0.23 -14.51
CA LYS A 216 -10.96 -1.37 -15.10
C LYS A 216 -10.20 -2.20 -14.05
N ASN A 217 -9.56 -1.54 -13.10
CA ASN A 217 -8.53 -2.14 -12.25
C ASN A 217 -8.96 -2.28 -10.79
N VAL A 218 -9.94 -1.53 -10.30
CA VAL A 218 -10.46 -1.65 -8.92
C VAL A 218 -11.75 -2.45 -8.99
N VAL A 219 -11.68 -3.73 -8.67
CA VAL A 219 -12.75 -4.69 -8.97
C VAL A 219 -13.07 -5.60 -7.79
N ASN A 220 -14.24 -6.24 -7.83
CA ASN A 220 -14.59 -7.26 -6.83
C ASN A 220 -13.59 -8.43 -6.84
N LEU A 221 -13.23 -8.93 -5.67
CA LEU A 221 -12.29 -10.04 -5.46
C LEU A 221 -12.63 -11.30 -6.26
N ALA A 222 -13.89 -11.57 -6.57
CA ALA A 222 -14.31 -12.72 -7.38
C ALA A 222 -13.66 -12.75 -8.78
N ASN A 223 -13.16 -11.61 -9.28
CA ASN A 223 -12.44 -11.55 -10.56
C ASN A 223 -11.03 -12.15 -10.50
N LEU A 224 -10.40 -12.20 -9.32
CA LEU A 224 -9.02 -12.66 -9.15
C LEU A 224 -8.80 -14.09 -9.69
N GLU A 225 -9.75 -15.01 -9.45
CA GLU A 225 -9.63 -16.39 -9.94
C GLU A 225 -9.50 -16.49 -11.48
N ASN A 226 -10.15 -15.58 -12.21
CA ASN A 226 -10.05 -15.52 -13.67
C ASN A 226 -8.72 -14.94 -14.11
N ASP A 227 -8.26 -13.88 -13.44
CA ASP A 227 -7.03 -13.18 -13.80
C ASP A 227 -5.77 -14.00 -13.51
N LEU A 228 -5.83 -14.90 -12.51
CA LEU A 228 -4.76 -15.84 -12.16
C LEU A 228 -4.55 -16.98 -13.19
N LYS A 229 -5.41 -17.12 -14.21
CA LYS A 229 -5.34 -18.25 -15.17
C LYS A 229 -4.14 -18.20 -16.11
N SER A 230 -3.53 -17.03 -16.31
CA SER A 230 -2.39 -16.87 -17.21
C SER A 230 -1.50 -15.70 -16.79
N VAL A 231 -0.25 -15.71 -17.25
CA VAL A 231 0.67 -14.58 -17.06
C VAL A 231 0.10 -13.29 -17.66
N ASP A 232 -0.54 -13.37 -18.82
CA ASP A 232 -1.02 -12.19 -19.55
C ASP A 232 -2.26 -11.53 -18.90
N THR A 233 -3.01 -12.28 -18.09
CA THR A 233 -4.21 -11.79 -17.38
C THR A 233 -3.92 -11.35 -15.96
N THR A 234 -2.81 -11.78 -15.37
CA THR A 234 -2.40 -11.38 -14.01
C THR A 234 -1.66 -10.05 -14.08
N ALA A 235 -2.07 -9.08 -13.27
CA ALA A 235 -1.38 -7.79 -13.24
C ALA A 235 0.02 -7.90 -12.59
N ASN A 236 0.91 -6.95 -12.88
CA ASN A 236 2.24 -6.92 -12.25
C ASN A 236 2.15 -6.56 -10.75
N PHE A 237 1.24 -5.69 -10.36
CA PHE A 237 0.93 -5.39 -8.96
C PHE A 237 -0.53 -5.73 -8.66
N ASN A 238 -0.77 -6.48 -7.59
CA ASN A 238 -2.11 -6.91 -7.18
C ASN A 238 -2.26 -6.62 -5.69
N LEU A 239 -3.16 -5.72 -5.32
CA LEU A 239 -3.59 -5.55 -3.93
C LEU A 239 -4.90 -6.33 -3.74
N ILE A 240 -4.95 -7.15 -2.69
CA ILE A 240 -6.08 -8.00 -2.34
C ILE A 240 -6.51 -7.62 -0.93
N THR A 241 -7.75 -7.16 -0.82
CA THR A 241 -8.31 -6.67 0.44
C THR A 241 -9.51 -7.55 0.80
N PRO A 242 -9.42 -8.34 1.88
CA PRO A 242 -10.57 -9.04 2.42
C PRO A 242 -11.65 -8.07 2.91
N ASN A 243 -12.88 -8.53 3.02
CA ASN A 243 -13.97 -7.74 3.59
C ASN A 243 -13.82 -7.68 5.12
N LEU A 244 -14.67 -6.89 5.77
CA LEU A 244 -14.64 -6.75 7.24
C LEU A 244 -14.76 -8.07 8.00
N CYS A 245 -15.33 -9.12 7.40
CA CYS A 245 -15.41 -10.42 8.06
C CYS A 245 -14.12 -11.23 7.99
N HIS A 246 -13.38 -11.08 6.89
CA HIS A 246 -12.25 -11.93 6.53
C HIS A 246 -10.89 -11.25 6.72
N ASP A 247 -10.87 -9.98 7.08
CA ASP A 247 -9.66 -9.20 7.25
C ASP A 247 -8.87 -9.53 8.52
N GLY A 248 -9.51 -10.12 9.53
CA GLY A 248 -8.87 -10.48 10.79
C GLY A 248 -9.32 -9.66 11.99
N HIS A 249 -10.06 -8.58 11.78
CA HIS A 249 -10.45 -7.63 12.81
C HIS A 249 -11.88 -7.84 13.32
N ASP A 250 -12.91 -7.67 12.47
CA ASP A 250 -14.28 -7.67 12.96
C ASP A 250 -14.73 -9.08 13.38
N ALA A 251 -15.28 -9.17 14.59
CA ALA A 251 -15.85 -10.41 15.10
C ALA A 251 -16.97 -10.15 16.12
N PRO A 252 -18.09 -10.91 16.09
CA PRO A 252 -18.52 -11.78 14.99
C PRO A 252 -19.00 -10.96 13.77
N CYS A 253 -19.03 -11.59 12.59
CA CYS A 253 -19.47 -10.93 11.37
C CYS A 253 -20.98 -10.72 11.33
N VAL A 254 -21.43 -9.71 10.58
CA VAL A 254 -22.86 -9.38 10.45
C VAL A 254 -23.65 -10.43 9.66
N ASN A 255 -22.97 -11.28 8.91
CA ASN A 255 -23.55 -12.42 8.19
C ASN A 255 -23.58 -13.72 9.02
N GLY A 256 -23.10 -13.69 10.27
CA GLY A 256 -23.09 -14.82 11.19
C GLY A 256 -21.82 -15.68 11.16
N GLU A 257 -20.84 -15.35 10.33
CA GLU A 257 -19.52 -15.99 10.35
C GLU A 257 -18.70 -15.60 11.60
N PRO A 258 -17.69 -16.41 11.98
CA PRO A 258 -16.93 -16.17 13.21
C PRO A 258 -16.21 -14.82 13.28
N GLY A 259 -15.76 -14.29 12.14
CA GLY A 259 -14.91 -13.10 12.07
C GLY A 259 -13.50 -13.33 12.59
N GLY A 260 -12.78 -12.22 12.75
CA GLY A 260 -11.44 -12.16 13.32
C GLY A 260 -10.41 -13.05 12.62
N LEU A 261 -9.28 -13.31 13.28
CA LEU A 261 -8.23 -14.21 12.78
C LEU A 261 -8.70 -15.61 12.36
N THR A 262 -9.83 -16.11 12.86
CA THR A 262 -10.37 -17.41 12.43
C THR A 262 -10.84 -17.35 10.97
N SER A 263 -11.49 -16.26 10.59
CA SER A 263 -12.00 -16.09 9.23
C SER A 263 -10.89 -15.65 8.28
N ALA A 264 -9.94 -14.83 8.75
CA ALA A 264 -8.71 -14.53 8.01
C ALA A 264 -7.88 -15.79 7.69
N ASP A 265 -7.78 -16.74 8.62
CA ASP A 265 -7.11 -18.03 8.37
C ASP A 265 -7.78 -18.82 7.23
N ALA A 266 -9.11 -18.85 7.22
CA ALA A 266 -9.89 -19.52 6.18
C ALA A 266 -9.76 -18.81 4.83
N PHE A 267 -9.80 -17.48 4.82
CA PHE A 267 -9.56 -16.64 3.65
C PHE A 267 -8.19 -16.94 3.03
N LEU A 268 -7.13 -16.91 3.83
CA LEU A 268 -5.77 -17.19 3.36
C LEU A 268 -5.62 -18.63 2.84
N LYS A 269 -6.24 -19.62 3.51
CA LYS A 269 -6.25 -21.02 3.05
C LYS A 269 -6.91 -21.20 1.68
N LYS A 270 -7.84 -20.32 1.29
CA LYS A 270 -8.42 -20.32 -0.05
C LYS A 270 -7.49 -19.62 -1.05
N TRP A 271 -7.12 -18.37 -0.76
CA TRP A 271 -6.54 -17.49 -1.77
C TRP A 271 -5.04 -17.70 -1.98
N VAL A 272 -4.27 -17.98 -0.93
CA VAL A 272 -2.82 -18.16 -1.06
C VAL A 272 -2.47 -19.35 -1.95
N PRO A 273 -3.13 -20.52 -1.86
CA PRO A 273 -2.88 -21.61 -2.82
C PRO A 273 -3.23 -21.26 -4.26
N LEU A 274 -4.31 -20.51 -4.49
CA LEU A 274 -4.68 -20.08 -5.85
C LEU A 274 -3.65 -19.12 -6.45
N ILE A 275 -3.21 -18.13 -5.67
CA ILE A 275 -2.17 -17.17 -6.08
C ILE A 275 -0.85 -17.90 -6.34
N THR A 276 -0.38 -18.69 -5.37
CA THR A 276 0.93 -19.34 -5.45
C THR A 276 0.99 -20.42 -6.53
N ALA A 277 -0.13 -21.05 -6.89
CA ALA A 277 -0.20 -21.98 -8.02
C ALA A 277 -0.33 -21.32 -9.39
N SER A 278 -0.59 -20.00 -9.45
CA SER A 278 -0.81 -19.29 -10.72
C SER A 278 0.46 -19.25 -11.61
N PRO A 279 0.31 -19.23 -12.95
CA PRO A 279 1.45 -19.16 -13.86
C PRO A 279 2.34 -17.93 -13.63
N ALA A 280 1.73 -16.77 -13.34
CA ALA A 280 2.44 -15.53 -13.06
C ALA A 280 3.29 -15.65 -11.79
N PHE A 281 2.72 -16.17 -10.71
CA PHE A 281 3.46 -16.34 -9.47
C PHE A 281 4.62 -17.34 -9.61
N GLN A 282 4.38 -18.48 -10.25
CA GLN A 282 5.42 -19.50 -10.48
C GLN A 282 6.57 -18.97 -11.36
N LYS A 283 6.26 -18.04 -12.27
CA LYS A 283 7.26 -17.42 -13.13
C LYS A 283 8.20 -16.52 -12.34
N ASP A 284 7.68 -15.56 -11.57
CA ASP A 284 8.47 -14.50 -10.92
C ASP A 284 7.66 -13.73 -9.84
N GLY A 285 6.89 -14.47 -9.05
CA GLY A 285 5.99 -13.94 -8.02
C GLY A 285 6.64 -13.62 -6.67
N LEU A 286 6.11 -12.57 -6.03
CA LEU A 286 6.25 -12.26 -4.61
C LEU A 286 4.85 -12.09 -4.01
N LEU A 287 4.55 -12.80 -2.93
CA LEU A 287 3.36 -12.58 -2.11
C LEU A 287 3.79 -11.97 -0.78
N ILE A 288 3.14 -10.90 -0.38
CA ILE A 288 3.28 -10.24 0.91
C ILE A 288 1.93 -10.36 1.62
N VAL A 289 1.93 -10.90 2.83
CA VAL A 289 0.78 -10.90 3.74
C VAL A 289 1.16 -10.05 4.95
N ASN A 290 0.54 -8.89 5.09
CA ASN A 290 0.77 -7.96 6.21
C ASN A 290 -0.55 -7.61 6.91
N PHE A 291 -0.45 -6.79 7.95
CA PHE A 291 -1.59 -6.10 8.56
C PHE A 291 -1.37 -4.59 8.46
N ASP A 292 -2.44 -3.82 8.42
CA ASP A 292 -2.43 -2.35 8.49
C ASP A 292 -1.82 -1.82 9.81
N GLU A 293 -2.29 -2.29 10.96
CA GLU A 293 -1.84 -1.90 12.28
C GLU A 293 -2.08 -2.98 13.33
N SER A 294 -1.56 -2.75 14.53
CA SER A 294 -1.78 -3.61 15.69
C SER A 294 -2.99 -3.16 16.49
N SER A 295 -3.86 -4.09 16.89
CA SER A 295 -5.01 -3.84 17.79
C SER A 295 -4.65 -3.60 19.26
N TYR A 296 -3.36 -3.60 19.64
CA TYR A 296 -2.98 -3.41 21.04
C TYR A 296 -3.29 -1.99 21.52
N ALA A 297 -4.40 -1.86 22.26
CA ALA A 297 -4.76 -0.67 23.01
C ALA A 297 -4.83 -0.98 24.50
N SER A 298 -4.42 -0.02 25.33
CA SER A 298 -4.82 -0.01 26.74
C SER A 298 -6.26 0.52 26.86
N VAL A 299 -7.11 -0.23 27.56
CA VAL A 299 -8.54 0.06 27.66
C VAL A 299 -8.86 0.57 29.06
N THR A 300 -9.51 1.74 29.15
CA THR A 300 -10.08 2.23 30.40
C THR A 300 -11.54 2.65 30.23
N GLN A 301 -12.26 2.78 31.35
CA GLN A 301 -13.67 3.19 31.38
C GLN A 301 -13.78 4.37 32.35
N PRO A 302 -13.49 5.60 31.90
CA PRO A 302 -13.45 6.76 32.79
C PRO A 302 -14.84 7.11 33.36
N SER A 303 -15.92 6.78 32.63
CA SER A 303 -17.30 6.99 33.07
C SER A 303 -18.26 6.02 32.37
N PRO A 304 -19.48 5.82 32.91
CA PRO A 304 -20.46 4.92 32.29
C PRO A 304 -20.77 5.33 30.84
N GLY A 305 -20.59 4.40 29.90
CA GLY A 305 -20.85 4.62 28.47
C GLY A 305 -19.70 5.25 27.70
N VAL A 306 -18.54 5.50 28.34
CA VAL A 306 -17.33 6.01 27.70
C VAL A 306 -16.20 4.98 27.86
N THR A 307 -15.63 4.56 26.73
CA THR A 307 -14.46 3.67 26.66
C THR A 307 -13.29 4.43 26.08
N ASP A 308 -12.17 4.48 26.79
CA ASP A 308 -10.93 5.04 26.25
C ASP A 308 -10.05 3.90 25.76
N LEU A 309 -9.71 3.93 24.48
CA LEU A 309 -8.70 3.08 23.86
C LEU A 309 -7.45 3.93 23.65
N THR A 310 -6.36 3.61 24.34
CA THR A 310 -5.08 4.32 24.19
C THR A 310 -4.06 3.44 23.50
N PHE A 311 -3.63 3.88 22.32
CA PHE A 311 -2.65 3.24 21.45
C PHE A 311 -1.26 3.83 21.67
N ALA A 312 -0.25 2.98 21.75
CA ALA A 312 1.13 3.43 21.99
C ALA A 312 1.70 4.14 20.75
N GLY A 313 1.39 3.62 19.58
CA GLY A 313 1.84 4.17 18.30
C GLY A 313 3.35 4.05 18.10
N ALA A 314 3.92 2.90 18.48
CA ALA A 314 5.32 2.62 18.26
C ALA A 314 5.63 2.64 16.77
N THR A 315 6.70 3.34 16.45
CA THR A 315 7.20 3.51 15.09
C THR A 315 8.46 2.69 14.90
N CYS A 316 8.83 2.48 13.64
CA CYS A 316 10.16 1.99 13.28
C CYS A 316 10.76 2.87 12.19
N CYS A 317 11.94 2.46 11.69
CA CYS A 317 12.29 2.78 10.30
C CYS A 317 12.46 4.28 9.99
N SER A 318 12.74 5.08 11.03
CA SER A 318 12.83 6.55 10.98
C SER A 318 11.57 7.24 10.45
N GLU A 319 10.41 6.62 10.64
CA GLU A 319 9.11 7.18 10.31
C GLU A 319 8.91 8.59 10.88
N GLN A 320 8.30 9.46 10.08
CA GLN A 320 8.04 10.85 10.42
C GLN A 320 6.53 11.08 10.59
N PRO A 321 6.10 12.02 11.45
CA PRO A 321 4.68 12.27 11.75
C PRO A 321 3.87 12.87 10.59
N GLY A 322 4.52 13.29 9.49
CA GLY A 322 3.84 14.02 8.43
C GLY A 322 3.62 15.51 8.73
N PRO A 323 3.22 16.31 7.73
CA PRO A 323 3.00 17.75 7.89
C PRO A 323 1.59 18.11 8.38
N ASN A 324 0.64 17.16 8.39
CA ASN A 324 -0.79 17.46 8.52
C ASN A 324 -1.39 17.08 9.88
N LEU A 325 -0.62 16.43 10.75
CA LEU A 325 -1.07 16.05 12.08
C LEU A 325 -0.64 17.08 13.14
N ALA A 326 -1.48 17.24 14.15
CA ALA A 326 -1.11 18.01 15.34
C ALA A 326 -0.08 17.24 16.19
N PRO A 327 0.62 17.90 17.12
CA PRO A 327 1.47 17.20 18.08
C PRO A 327 0.67 16.18 18.91
N PHE A 328 1.28 15.02 19.16
CA PHE A 328 0.71 13.95 19.99
C PHE A 328 0.87 14.23 21.50
N PRO A 329 -0.01 13.67 22.38
CA PRO A 329 -1.09 12.75 22.05
C PRO A 329 -2.29 13.44 21.37
N GLN A 330 -2.99 12.68 20.53
CA GLN A 330 -4.21 13.11 19.85
C GLN A 330 -5.37 12.20 20.24
N THR A 331 -6.56 12.76 20.42
CA THR A 331 -7.77 12.02 20.78
C THR A 331 -8.88 12.34 19.81
N SER A 332 -9.55 11.31 19.31
CA SER A 332 -10.77 11.40 18.53
C SER A 332 -11.90 10.60 19.17
N SER A 333 -13.14 11.07 19.01
CA SER A 333 -14.32 10.46 19.62
C SER A 333 -15.19 9.83 18.54
N LEU A 334 -15.55 8.56 18.73
CA LEU A 334 -16.46 7.82 17.87
C LEU A 334 -17.65 7.31 18.67
N ASN A 335 -18.84 7.34 18.07
CA ASN A 335 -20.04 6.75 18.68
C ASN A 335 -20.27 5.36 18.08
N TYR A 336 -20.15 4.32 18.91
CA TYR A 336 -20.35 2.93 18.51
C TYR A 336 -21.39 2.25 19.40
N LYS A 337 -22.47 1.74 18.80
CA LYS A 337 -23.55 1.00 19.50
C LYS A 337 -24.10 1.70 20.76
N GLY A 338 -24.15 3.04 20.74
CA GLY A 338 -24.65 3.85 21.85
C GLY A 338 -23.64 4.09 22.98
N ALA A 339 -22.38 3.69 22.80
CA ALA A 339 -21.24 4.07 23.64
C ALA A 339 -20.36 5.09 22.90
N THR A 340 -19.71 5.95 23.66
CA THR A 340 -18.64 6.81 23.17
C THR A 340 -17.32 6.08 23.34
N ILE A 341 -16.57 5.97 22.25
CA ILE A 341 -15.22 5.42 22.20
C ILE A 341 -14.27 6.58 21.96
N GLU A 342 -13.37 6.84 22.91
CA GLU A 342 -12.29 7.81 22.74
C GLU A 342 -11.03 7.05 22.28
N LEU A 343 -10.58 7.34 21.06
CA LEU A 343 -9.36 6.79 20.49
C LEU A 343 -8.23 7.77 20.76
N THR A 344 -7.35 7.44 21.71
CA THR A 344 -6.18 8.24 22.05
C THR A 344 -4.92 7.62 21.48
N LYS A 345 -4.25 8.34 20.58
CA LYS A 345 -2.97 7.93 20.00
C LYS A 345 -1.86 8.69 20.70
N GLN A 346 -0.88 7.96 21.24
CA GLN A 346 0.29 8.56 21.91
C GLN A 346 1.39 8.98 20.94
N SER A 347 1.37 8.42 19.74
CA SER A 347 2.34 8.64 18.66
C SER A 347 1.68 8.25 17.33
N PHE A 348 2.38 8.46 16.22
CA PHE A 348 1.87 8.31 14.86
C PHE A 348 2.04 6.91 14.25
N GLY A 349 2.88 6.03 14.82
CA GLY A 349 3.10 4.69 14.24
C GLY A 349 1.92 3.74 14.49
N GLY A 350 1.92 2.59 13.83
CA GLY A 350 0.85 1.57 13.94
C GLY A 350 1.18 0.35 14.80
N ASP A 351 2.24 0.42 15.61
CA ASP A 351 2.71 -0.69 16.44
C ASP A 351 3.09 -1.95 15.62
N GLN A 352 3.55 -3.01 16.30
CA GLN A 352 4.14 -4.20 15.68
C GLN A 352 3.07 -5.24 15.28
N THR A 353 2.99 -5.55 13.98
CA THR A 353 2.04 -6.50 13.39
C THR A 353 2.70 -7.80 12.94
N GLY A 354 3.89 -7.70 12.35
CA GLY A 354 4.53 -8.79 11.61
C GLY A 354 4.00 -8.95 10.19
N ALA A 355 4.77 -9.65 9.37
CA ALA A 355 4.38 -9.98 8.01
C ALA A 355 4.95 -11.33 7.57
N VAL A 356 4.33 -11.96 6.58
CA VAL A 356 4.86 -13.15 5.91
C VAL A 356 5.05 -12.88 4.43
N MET A 357 6.18 -13.31 3.88
CA MET A 357 6.49 -13.15 2.46
C MET A 357 6.82 -14.49 1.82
N ILE A 358 6.18 -14.80 0.69
CA ILE A 358 6.40 -16.04 -0.06
C ILE A 358 6.93 -15.70 -1.45
N SER A 359 8.03 -16.33 -1.85
CA SER A 359 8.57 -16.24 -3.20
C SER A 359 9.60 -17.33 -3.43
N LYS A 360 9.83 -17.73 -4.69
CA LYS A 360 10.97 -18.60 -5.06
C LYS A 360 12.33 -17.95 -4.76
N PHE A 361 12.35 -16.63 -4.59
CA PHE A 361 13.53 -15.83 -4.27
C PHE A 361 13.80 -15.73 -2.76
N ILE A 362 13.00 -16.42 -1.94
CA ILE A 362 13.12 -16.50 -0.49
C ILE A 362 13.34 -17.96 -0.11
N LYS A 363 14.34 -18.26 0.73
CA LYS A 363 14.51 -19.62 1.27
C LYS A 363 13.39 -19.90 2.28
N PRO A 364 12.68 -21.04 2.18
CA PRO A 364 11.65 -21.41 3.16
C PRO A 364 12.19 -21.43 4.60
N GLY A 365 11.43 -20.89 5.54
CA GLY A 365 11.82 -20.78 6.95
C GLY A 365 12.76 -19.61 7.25
N THR A 366 12.87 -18.64 6.33
CA THR A 366 13.60 -17.39 6.58
C THR A 366 12.93 -16.62 7.73
N VAL A 367 13.73 -16.02 8.60
CA VAL A 367 13.23 -15.13 9.66
C VAL A 367 14.03 -13.84 9.59
N SER A 368 13.33 -12.71 9.46
CA SER A 368 13.94 -11.38 9.55
C SER A 368 13.53 -10.67 10.83
N THR A 369 14.52 -10.06 11.47
CA THR A 369 14.35 -9.13 12.59
C THR A 369 14.65 -7.69 12.16
N VAL A 370 14.86 -7.44 10.86
CA VAL A 370 15.01 -6.09 10.33
C VAL A 370 13.66 -5.39 10.47
N GLN A 371 13.71 -4.13 10.90
CA GLN A 371 12.52 -3.32 11.04
C GLN A 371 12.04 -2.86 9.67
N TYR A 372 10.76 -3.08 9.39
CA TYR A 372 10.07 -2.62 8.19
C TYR A 372 8.69 -2.05 8.55
N ASN A 373 8.20 -1.11 7.76
CA ASN A 373 6.81 -0.65 7.81
C ASN A 373 6.21 -0.54 6.39
N HIS A 374 5.04 0.07 6.25
CA HIS A 374 4.39 0.25 4.95
C HIS A 374 5.21 1.08 3.95
N TYR A 375 5.92 2.10 4.41
CA TYR A 375 6.84 2.85 3.54
C TYR A 375 7.99 1.97 3.04
N SER A 376 8.54 1.08 3.90
CA SER A 376 9.53 0.09 3.47
C SER A 376 8.99 -0.85 2.40
N MET A 377 7.73 -1.27 2.54
CA MET A 377 7.08 -2.13 1.54
C MET A 377 6.94 -1.42 0.20
N LEU A 378 6.39 -0.20 0.19
CA LEU A 378 6.27 0.61 -1.02
C LEU A 378 7.62 0.80 -1.71
N ARG A 379 8.64 1.22 -0.95
CA ARG A 379 10.01 1.35 -1.45
C ARG A 379 10.52 0.08 -2.11
N SER A 380 10.26 -1.07 -1.50
CA SER A 380 10.70 -2.36 -2.03
C SER A 380 10.02 -2.70 -3.35
N ILE A 381 8.73 -2.37 -3.48
CA ILE A 381 7.97 -2.60 -4.71
C ILE A 381 8.47 -1.65 -5.81
N GLU A 382 8.73 -0.39 -5.47
CA GLU A 382 9.35 0.58 -6.39
C GLU A 382 10.73 0.10 -6.85
N ASP A 383 11.58 -0.40 -5.95
CA ASP A 383 12.89 -0.99 -6.29
C ASP A 383 12.77 -2.20 -7.23
N ILE A 384 11.81 -3.10 -6.98
CA ILE A 384 11.51 -4.27 -7.84
C ILE A 384 11.15 -3.84 -9.27
N PHE A 385 10.35 -2.79 -9.41
CA PHE A 385 9.92 -2.30 -10.73
C PHE A 385 10.85 -1.26 -11.34
N GLY A 386 11.88 -0.81 -10.61
CA GLY A 386 12.83 0.21 -11.04
C GLY A 386 12.19 1.61 -11.13
N LEU A 387 11.33 1.93 -10.18
CA LEU A 387 10.60 3.19 -10.07
C LEU A 387 11.32 4.14 -9.09
N ASP A 388 11.01 5.44 -9.19
CA ASP A 388 11.41 6.41 -8.17
C ASP A 388 10.63 6.18 -6.87
N HIS A 389 11.16 6.63 -5.74
CA HIS A 389 10.49 6.47 -4.44
C HIS A 389 9.49 7.60 -4.17
N LEU A 390 8.24 7.25 -3.86
CA LEU A 390 7.17 8.19 -3.53
C LEU A 390 7.17 8.57 -2.04
N GLY A 391 6.99 9.86 -1.75
CA GLY A 391 6.75 10.34 -0.39
C GLY A 391 7.79 9.80 0.61
N TYR A 392 7.30 9.22 1.72
CA TYR A 392 8.17 8.66 2.74
C TYR A 392 8.84 7.34 2.36
N ALA A 393 8.51 6.70 1.23
CA ALA A 393 9.36 5.64 0.68
C ALA A 393 10.76 6.17 0.32
N ALA A 394 10.87 7.46 -0.02
CA ALA A 394 12.13 8.14 -0.33
C ALA A 394 12.89 8.65 0.91
N GLN A 395 12.31 8.53 2.13
CA GLN A 395 12.89 9.17 3.30
C GLN A 395 14.29 8.63 3.64
N ALA A 396 15.13 9.51 4.16
CA ALA A 396 16.48 9.15 4.54
C ALA A 396 16.49 8.11 5.66
N GLY A 397 17.26 7.04 5.48
CA GLY A 397 17.41 5.98 6.47
C GLY A 397 16.34 4.89 6.42
N LEU A 398 15.28 5.04 5.62
CA LEU A 398 14.36 3.95 5.34
C LEU A 398 15.05 2.87 4.49
N GLN A 399 14.78 1.61 4.82
CA GLN A 399 15.28 0.46 4.07
C GLN A 399 14.11 -0.29 3.46
N GLY A 400 14.29 -0.71 2.20
CA GLY A 400 13.44 -1.73 1.58
C GLY A 400 13.89 -3.14 1.99
N PHE A 401 13.09 -4.13 1.61
CA PHE A 401 13.37 -5.55 1.79
C PHE A 401 14.70 -5.89 1.14
N GLY A 402 15.60 -6.50 1.91
CA GLY A 402 16.98 -6.74 1.50
C GLY A 402 17.33 -8.22 1.40
N ASN A 403 18.61 -8.50 1.59
CA ASN A 403 19.16 -9.87 1.59
C ASN A 403 18.70 -10.71 2.78
N ASP A 404 18.13 -10.08 3.80
CA ASP A 404 17.48 -10.73 4.93
C ASP A 404 16.13 -11.36 4.55
N ILE A 405 15.45 -10.80 3.53
CA ILE A 405 14.23 -11.36 2.95
C ILE A 405 14.57 -12.25 1.75
N PHE A 406 15.21 -11.67 0.73
CA PHE A 406 15.46 -12.34 -0.54
C PHE A 406 16.71 -13.23 -0.49
N THR A 407 16.67 -14.23 0.38
CA THR A 407 17.79 -15.11 0.73
C THR A 407 18.12 -16.14 -0.37
N ASN A 408 17.39 -16.14 -1.48
CA ASN A 408 17.53 -17.07 -2.62
C ASN A 408 17.58 -16.36 -3.99
N LEU A 409 18.06 -15.11 -4.03
CA LEU A 409 18.31 -14.35 -5.27
C LEU A 409 19.63 -14.70 -5.97
#